data_AF-A0AAP0P8B0-F1
#
_entry.id   AF-A0AAP0P8B0-F1
#
_cell.length_a   1.000
_cell.length_b   1.000
_cell.length_c   1.000
_cell.angle_alpha   90.00
_cell.angle_beta   90.00
_cell.angle_gamma   90.00
#
_symmetry.space_group_name_H-M   'P 1'
#
loop_
_entity.id
_entity.type
_entity.pdbx_description
1 polymer ?
#
loop_
_entity_poly.entity_id
_entity_poly.type
_entity_poly.pdbx_seq_one_letter_code
_entity_poly.pdbx_strand_id
1 'polypeptide(L)'
;MAELREAMFSEFIFINVYNQVLTLHVFVLVCIIDEPQKRLGAVAAADTLFAGQSLTANQTIVSKGGDFELGFFTPGKSLKHYLGIWYTEAYAQNRTVIWVANRDQPIIDLSSSELKLLENGNLVILNESKVSIWSTNSTSTASNSLELVLGDDGNLVLQDRLNPSVVIWQSFDHLTDTWIPGAKLKYDKRTKRALKLISWKNSEDPSPGLFSVELTSDSEVVIMWNGSRQYWTTGIWDGQGFSLVPEMKSRSTFNYSFTSNENESYITYFLYDQNMRARLKVDLTGQVKQFLRLEESKEWNLVLCKPLSLCDVYAYCGPFGCCNNVEDSSCQCLQGFKEKSLKDLNLGDPTGGCVRKTPLQCWQKDNFLLMPSMKSPANPVPSAVDSAANCKSACLNNCSCNAYAYNSTGCSLWYGDLLNIQQIDNGGDELYIRVGPFEVNSGKKESIHRPVTVGAITGALALLGLVLVAIWIWRNRGSVEIPNAVEGSLVAFTYRDLKTASKNFSEILGTGAFGSVFKGILPNSTLIAVKKLEGISQGEKQFEARLAPLG
;
A
#
# COMPACT_ATOMS: atom_id res chain seq x y z
N MET A 1 -16.13 -68.57 -23.24
CA MET A 1 -14.73 -68.88 -23.61
C MET A 1 -14.52 -68.79 -25.14
N ALA A 2 -14.93 -67.81 -25.94
CA ALA A 2 -15.39 -66.42 -25.79
C ALA A 2 -14.62 -65.60 -24.74
N GLU A 3 -14.01 -64.49 -25.18
CA GLU A 3 -13.25 -63.49 -24.41
C GLU A 3 -11.79 -63.81 -24.05
N LEU A 4 -10.93 -64.03 -25.05
CA LEU A 4 -9.49 -63.68 -24.92
C LEU A 4 -8.78 -63.43 -26.26
N ARG A 5 -9.52 -63.20 -27.36
CA ARG A 5 -8.96 -62.89 -28.69
C ARG A 5 -9.51 -61.62 -29.36
N GLU A 6 -10.42 -60.87 -28.72
CA GLU A 6 -11.06 -59.69 -29.32
C GLU A 6 -10.57 -58.31 -28.85
N ALA A 7 -9.72 -58.19 -27.83
CA ALA A 7 -9.19 -56.86 -27.46
C ALA A 7 -7.91 -56.47 -28.25
N MET A 8 -7.15 -57.45 -28.76
CA MET A 8 -5.92 -57.17 -29.54
C MET A 8 -6.17 -56.75 -31.00
N PHE A 9 -7.41 -56.75 -31.47
CA PHE A 9 -7.77 -56.17 -32.78
C PHE A 9 -8.14 -54.67 -32.69
N SER A 10 -8.27 -54.13 -31.47
CA SER A 10 -8.56 -52.70 -31.25
C SER A 10 -7.31 -51.81 -31.21
N GLU A 11 -6.10 -52.39 -31.20
CA GLU A 11 -4.82 -51.64 -31.10
C GLU A 11 -4.00 -51.61 -32.40
N PHE A 12 -4.45 -52.27 -33.47
CA PHE A 12 -3.80 -52.23 -34.79
C PHE A 12 -4.58 -51.44 -35.87
N ILE A 13 -5.77 -50.93 -35.53
CA ILE A 13 -6.47 -49.85 -36.29
C ILE A 13 -6.11 -48.49 -35.68
N PHE A 14 -4.81 -48.31 -35.54
CA PHE A 14 -4.19 -47.03 -35.83
C PHE A 14 -4.04 -46.99 -37.36
N ILE A 15 -3.88 -45.79 -37.94
CA ILE A 15 -3.09 -45.54 -39.16
C ILE A 15 -3.81 -45.24 -40.49
N ASN A 16 -5.10 -45.54 -40.73
CA ASN A 16 -5.69 -45.23 -42.08
C ASN A 16 -6.98 -44.38 -42.17
N VAL A 17 -7.50 -43.85 -41.05
CA VAL A 17 -8.49 -42.73 -41.07
C VAL A 17 -7.81 -41.40 -40.67
N TYR A 18 -6.49 -41.41 -40.76
CA TYR A 18 -5.59 -40.26 -40.80
C TYR A 18 -5.51 -39.79 -42.27
N ASN A 19 -6.51 -39.06 -42.80
CA ASN A 19 -6.25 -38.08 -43.88
C ASN A 19 -7.43 -37.26 -44.44
N GLN A 20 -8.69 -37.47 -44.03
CA GLN A 20 -9.81 -36.78 -44.72
C GLN A 20 -10.82 -35.99 -43.87
N VAL A 21 -10.69 -35.93 -42.54
CA VAL A 21 -11.72 -35.25 -41.71
C VAL A 21 -11.18 -34.11 -40.84
N LEU A 22 -9.86 -33.93 -40.71
CA LEU A 22 -9.27 -32.76 -40.04
C LEU A 22 -8.80 -31.66 -41.01
N THR A 23 -9.08 -31.82 -42.31
CA THR A 23 -8.86 -30.81 -43.35
C THR A 23 -10.01 -29.79 -43.42
N LEU A 24 -11.09 -29.99 -42.66
CA LEU A 24 -12.22 -29.05 -42.59
C LEU A 24 -12.10 -28.00 -41.48
N HIS A 25 -11.22 -28.19 -40.50
CA HIS A 25 -10.94 -27.16 -39.48
C HIS A 25 -9.85 -26.17 -39.92
N VAL A 26 -9.23 -26.42 -41.09
CA VAL A 26 -8.34 -25.50 -41.80
C VAL A 26 -9.13 -24.42 -42.57
N PHE A 27 -10.45 -24.57 -42.72
CA PHE A 27 -11.30 -23.58 -43.41
C PHE A 27 -11.96 -22.53 -42.49
N VAL A 28 -11.79 -22.63 -41.17
CA VAL A 28 -12.28 -21.61 -40.21
C VAL A 28 -11.14 -20.69 -39.72
N LEU A 29 -9.89 -20.97 -40.10
CA LEU A 29 -8.73 -20.13 -39.73
C LEU A 29 -8.06 -19.37 -40.90
N VAL A 30 -8.63 -19.39 -42.11
CA VAL A 30 -8.02 -18.75 -43.31
C VAL A 30 -8.90 -17.67 -43.97
N CYS A 31 -10.11 -17.39 -43.49
CA CYS A 31 -10.97 -16.37 -44.12
C CYS A 31 -11.68 -15.41 -43.16
N ILE A 32 -11.20 -15.23 -41.92
CA ILE A 32 -11.60 -14.09 -41.10
C ILE A 32 -10.53 -13.01 -41.18
N ILE A 33 -10.71 -12.14 -42.18
CA ILE A 33 -10.40 -10.72 -42.10
C ILE A 33 -8.91 -10.42 -41.86
N ASP A 34 -8.10 -10.73 -42.86
CA ASP A 34 -6.86 -9.98 -43.12
C ASP A 34 -7.26 -8.62 -43.71
N GLU A 35 -7.83 -7.78 -42.85
CA GLU A 35 -7.86 -6.35 -43.10
C GLU A 35 -6.42 -5.89 -42.84
N PRO A 36 -5.72 -5.29 -43.82
CA PRO A 36 -4.45 -4.68 -43.55
C PRO A 36 -4.77 -3.49 -42.66
N GLN A 37 -4.75 -3.72 -41.34
CA GLN A 37 -4.35 -2.67 -40.42
C GLN A 37 -3.02 -2.23 -40.98
N LYS A 38 -3.04 -1.10 -41.69
CA LYS A 38 -1.89 -0.22 -41.82
C LYS A 38 -1.33 -0.17 -40.40
N ARG A 39 -0.30 -0.97 -40.13
CA ARG A 39 0.77 -0.53 -39.26
C ARG A 39 1.16 0.78 -39.90
N LEU A 40 0.56 1.86 -39.40
CA LEU A 40 1.24 3.12 -39.33
C LEU A 40 2.58 2.71 -38.75
N GLY A 41 3.61 2.66 -39.59
CA GLY A 41 4.96 2.52 -39.07
C GLY A 41 5.03 3.58 -37.99
N ALA A 42 5.26 3.17 -36.75
CA ALA A 42 5.69 4.12 -35.75
C ALA A 42 6.87 4.81 -36.41
N VAL A 43 6.68 6.06 -36.81
CA VAL A 43 7.80 6.91 -37.19
C VAL A 43 8.70 6.80 -35.99
N ALA A 44 9.89 6.21 -36.16
CA ALA A 44 10.85 6.12 -35.08
C ALA A 44 11.00 7.55 -34.55
N ALA A 45 10.52 7.78 -33.33
CA ALA A 45 10.60 9.10 -32.73
C ALA A 45 12.09 9.44 -32.70
N ALA A 46 12.46 10.56 -33.32
CA ALA A 46 13.84 11.00 -33.30
C ALA A 46 14.24 11.30 -31.85
N ASP A 47 15.50 11.06 -31.52
CA ASP A 47 16.13 11.45 -30.25
C ASP A 47 16.51 12.95 -30.23
N THR A 48 16.30 13.64 -31.35
CA THR A 48 16.85 14.97 -31.62
C THR A 48 15.79 15.93 -32.18
N LEU A 49 15.83 17.18 -31.72
CA LEU A 49 15.07 18.32 -32.26
C LEU A 49 16.04 19.42 -32.71
N PHE A 50 15.93 19.85 -33.97
CA PHE A 50 16.81 20.87 -34.54
C PHE A 50 16.26 22.29 -34.38
N ALA A 51 17.15 23.28 -34.48
CA ALA A 51 16.75 24.69 -34.48
C ALA A 51 15.66 24.98 -35.54
N GLY A 52 14.62 25.71 -35.10
CA GLY A 52 13.45 26.04 -35.91
C GLY A 52 12.32 25.01 -35.83
N GLN A 53 12.61 23.77 -35.41
CA GLN A 53 11.61 22.71 -35.28
C GLN A 53 10.81 22.84 -33.98
N SER A 54 9.61 22.29 -33.99
CA SER A 54 8.76 22.18 -32.80
C SER A 54 8.16 20.79 -32.62
N LEU A 55 7.78 20.52 -31.38
CA LEU A 55 7.11 19.32 -30.91
C LEU A 55 5.72 19.71 -30.41
N THR A 56 4.68 19.14 -31.01
CA THR A 56 3.29 19.36 -30.62
C THR A 56 2.82 18.32 -29.59
N ALA A 57 1.61 18.50 -29.04
CA ALA A 57 1.04 17.67 -27.98
C ALA A 57 1.13 16.14 -28.18
N ASN A 58 0.97 15.67 -29.42
CA ASN A 58 0.90 14.23 -29.74
C ASN A 58 2.25 13.66 -30.21
N GLN A 59 3.30 14.46 -30.18
CA GLN A 59 4.63 14.05 -30.61
C GLN A 59 5.55 13.91 -29.41
N THR A 60 6.50 12.99 -29.52
CA THR A 60 7.52 12.74 -28.49
C THR A 60 8.89 12.61 -29.10
N ILE A 61 9.91 12.79 -28.27
CA ILE A 61 11.32 12.51 -28.57
C ILE A 61 11.70 11.31 -27.72
N VAL A 62 12.28 10.28 -28.31
CA VAL A 62 12.64 9.04 -27.60
C VAL A 62 14.16 8.88 -27.67
N SER A 63 14.79 8.57 -26.54
CA SER A 63 16.23 8.34 -26.49
C SER A 63 16.60 7.17 -27.42
N LYS A 64 17.82 7.17 -27.95
CA LYS A 64 18.26 6.20 -28.96
C LYS A 64 18.12 4.73 -28.53
N GLY A 65 18.40 4.44 -27.26
CA GLY A 65 18.22 3.14 -26.62
C GLY A 65 16.78 2.81 -26.23
N GLY A 66 15.87 3.77 -26.31
CA GLY A 66 14.43 3.58 -26.02
C GLY A 66 14.08 3.58 -24.53
N ASP A 67 15.00 3.97 -23.65
CA ASP A 67 14.78 4.01 -22.20
C ASP A 67 13.91 5.19 -21.77
N PHE A 68 14.12 6.34 -22.40
CA PHE A 68 13.51 7.60 -22.00
C PHE A 68 12.71 8.24 -23.13
N GLU A 69 11.66 8.94 -22.75
CA GLU A 69 10.81 9.69 -23.67
C GLU A 69 10.50 11.07 -23.09
N LEU A 70 10.59 12.09 -23.94
CA LEU A 70 10.20 13.47 -23.68
C LEU A 70 8.90 13.77 -24.41
N GLY A 71 7.93 14.37 -23.71
CA GLY A 71 6.71 14.85 -24.34
C GLY A 71 5.77 15.56 -23.37
N PHE A 72 4.58 15.89 -23.86
CA PHE A 72 3.53 16.46 -23.04
C PHE A 72 2.74 15.38 -22.30
N PHE A 73 2.33 15.68 -21.07
CA PHE A 73 1.56 14.76 -20.24
C PHE A 73 0.60 15.47 -19.29
N THR A 74 -0.39 14.71 -18.82
CA THR A 74 -1.40 15.12 -17.84
C THR A 74 -1.31 14.19 -16.62
N PRO A 75 -0.97 14.70 -15.42
CA PRO A 75 -0.97 13.90 -14.20
C PRO A 75 -2.40 13.54 -13.77
N GLY A 76 -2.67 12.25 -13.53
CA GLY A 76 -3.94 11.76 -12.99
C GLY A 76 -5.17 12.27 -13.77
N LYS A 77 -6.12 12.88 -13.06
CA LYS A 77 -7.34 13.49 -13.64
C LYS A 77 -7.27 15.02 -13.70
N SER A 78 -6.08 15.58 -13.65
CA SER A 78 -5.87 17.03 -13.71
C SER A 78 -6.26 17.61 -15.08
N LEU A 79 -6.60 18.90 -15.10
CA LEU A 79 -6.74 19.69 -16.34
C LEU A 79 -5.45 20.46 -16.68
N LYS A 80 -4.39 20.24 -15.92
CA LYS A 80 -3.09 20.89 -16.09
C LYS A 80 -2.15 19.97 -16.86
N HIS A 81 -1.46 20.52 -17.84
CA HIS A 81 -0.53 19.80 -18.69
C HIS A 81 0.91 20.29 -18.49
N TYR A 82 1.85 19.38 -18.69
CA TYR A 82 3.26 19.63 -18.47
C TYR A 82 4.11 18.95 -19.54
N LEU A 83 5.29 19.50 -19.78
CA LEU A 83 6.36 18.84 -20.53
C LEU A 83 7.25 18.11 -19.53
N GLY A 84 7.53 16.83 -19.78
CA GLY A 84 8.39 16.05 -18.90
C GLY A 84 9.11 14.92 -19.61
N ILE A 85 10.06 14.32 -18.89
CA ILE A 85 10.81 13.13 -19.32
C ILE A 85 10.37 11.96 -18.42
N TRP A 86 10.11 10.80 -19.00
CA TRP A 86 9.74 9.59 -18.29
C TRP A 86 10.42 8.35 -18.87
N TYR A 87 10.40 7.25 -18.11
CA TYR A 87 10.72 5.93 -18.64
C TYR A 87 9.63 5.46 -19.61
N THR A 88 10.01 4.93 -20.77
CA THR A 88 9.04 4.46 -21.79
C THR A 88 8.16 3.31 -21.27
N GLU A 89 7.06 3.05 -21.97
CA GLU A 89 6.12 1.98 -21.62
C GLU A 89 6.75 0.58 -21.61
N ALA A 90 7.86 0.39 -22.33
CA ALA A 90 8.66 -0.83 -22.26
C ALA A 90 9.18 -1.10 -20.83
N TYR A 91 9.39 -0.03 -20.06
CA TYR A 91 9.96 -0.10 -18.72
C TYR A 91 8.93 0.18 -17.62
N ALA A 92 7.88 0.97 -17.86
CA ALA A 92 6.90 1.30 -16.82
C ALA A 92 5.46 1.33 -17.33
N GLN A 93 4.59 0.48 -16.77
CA GLN A 93 3.15 0.48 -17.08
C GLN A 93 2.46 1.80 -16.66
N ASN A 94 2.96 2.44 -15.60
CA ASN A 94 2.56 3.77 -15.19
C ASN A 94 3.68 4.75 -15.54
N ARG A 95 3.34 5.83 -16.27
CA ARG A 95 4.29 6.86 -16.75
C ARG A 95 5.16 7.37 -15.58
N THR A 96 6.39 6.87 -15.51
CA THR A 96 7.33 7.17 -14.41
C THR A 96 8.14 8.40 -14.79
N VAL A 97 7.61 9.57 -14.44
CA VAL A 97 8.22 10.88 -14.73
C VAL A 97 9.45 11.11 -13.85
N ILE A 98 10.56 11.51 -14.47
CA ILE A 98 11.85 11.81 -13.81
C ILE A 98 12.21 13.30 -13.87
N TRP A 99 11.58 14.06 -14.77
CA TRP A 99 11.85 15.47 -14.96
C TRP A 99 10.63 16.20 -15.53
N VAL A 100 10.43 17.46 -15.13
CA VAL A 100 9.30 18.31 -15.56
C VAL A 100 9.81 19.73 -15.79
N ALA A 101 9.59 20.29 -16.98
CA ALA A 101 10.07 21.63 -17.34
C ALA A 101 9.26 22.73 -16.63
N ASN A 102 7.96 22.79 -16.90
CA ASN A 102 7.07 23.88 -16.52
C ASN A 102 6.28 23.58 -15.24
N ARG A 103 6.96 23.01 -14.23
CA ARG A 103 6.30 22.58 -12.99
C ARG A 103 5.60 23.70 -12.22
N ASP A 104 6.09 24.94 -12.32
CA ASP A 104 5.51 26.12 -11.66
C ASP A 104 4.36 26.77 -12.45
N GLN A 105 4.35 26.58 -13.77
CA GLN A 105 3.38 27.18 -14.68
C GLN A 105 2.79 26.13 -15.62
N PRO A 106 1.65 25.51 -15.25
CA PRO A 106 1.01 24.49 -16.07
C PRO A 106 0.47 25.07 -17.37
N ILE A 107 0.41 24.23 -18.40
CA ILE A 107 -0.31 24.49 -19.64
C ILE A 107 -1.79 24.14 -19.41
N ILE A 108 -2.69 25.02 -19.83
CA ILE A 108 -4.14 24.82 -19.70
C ILE A 108 -4.77 24.29 -20.99
N ASP A 109 -4.36 24.84 -22.14
CA ASP A 109 -4.76 24.32 -23.46
C ASP A 109 -3.56 23.66 -24.12
N LEU A 110 -3.58 22.33 -24.17
CA LEU A 110 -2.52 21.54 -24.77
C LEU A 110 -2.59 21.55 -26.30
N SER A 111 -3.77 21.75 -26.90
CA SER A 111 -3.98 21.58 -28.34
C SER A 111 -3.24 22.61 -29.20
N SER A 112 -3.01 23.79 -28.63
CA SER A 112 -2.33 24.93 -29.24
C SER A 112 -0.92 25.16 -28.70
N SER A 113 -0.45 24.30 -27.80
CA SER A 113 0.88 24.39 -27.21
C SER A 113 1.93 23.61 -27.99
N GLU A 114 3.15 24.15 -28.04
CA GLU A 114 4.30 23.50 -28.66
C GLU A 114 5.58 23.76 -27.87
N LEU A 115 6.47 22.76 -27.83
CA LEU A 115 7.86 22.94 -27.45
C LEU A 115 8.63 23.31 -28.71
N LYS A 116 9.40 24.39 -28.70
CA LYS A 116 10.13 24.86 -29.87
C LYS A 116 11.57 25.22 -29.53
N LEU A 117 12.52 24.73 -30.33
CA LEU A 117 13.88 25.23 -30.28
C LEU A 117 13.99 26.42 -31.23
N LEU A 118 14.14 27.63 -30.69
CA LEU A 118 14.27 28.83 -31.50
C LEU A 118 15.65 28.90 -32.17
N GLU A 119 15.75 29.63 -33.29
CA GLU A 119 17.02 29.79 -34.03
C GLU A 119 18.12 30.45 -33.19
N ASN A 120 17.77 31.23 -32.17
CA ASN A 120 18.74 31.84 -31.25
C ASN A 120 19.25 30.87 -30.15
N GLY A 121 18.80 29.61 -30.16
CA GLY A 121 19.17 28.59 -29.19
C GLY A 121 18.37 28.60 -27.90
N ASN A 122 17.30 29.39 -27.79
CA ASN A 122 16.43 29.31 -26.62
C ASN A 122 15.38 28.23 -26.83
N LEU A 123 15.32 27.25 -25.93
CA LEU A 123 14.26 26.24 -25.92
C LEU A 123 13.06 26.79 -25.14
N VAL A 124 11.89 26.82 -25.77
CA VAL A 124 10.70 27.48 -25.22
C VAL A 124 9.45 26.60 -25.32
N ILE A 125 8.56 26.73 -24.35
CA ILE A 125 7.19 26.21 -24.42
C ILE A 125 6.27 27.38 -24.72
N LEU A 126 5.57 27.31 -25.86
CA LEU A 126 4.67 28.36 -26.32
C LEU A 126 3.21 27.94 -26.13
N ASN A 127 2.35 28.92 -25.84
CA ASN A 127 0.89 28.76 -25.90
C ASN A 127 0.31 29.19 -27.25
N GLU A 128 -1.02 29.17 -27.38
CA GLU A 128 -1.75 29.62 -28.58
C GLU A 128 -1.33 31.01 -29.06
N SER A 129 -1.20 31.95 -28.11
CA SER A 129 -0.82 33.34 -28.37
C SER A 129 0.68 33.54 -28.62
N LYS A 130 1.44 32.44 -28.76
CA LYS A 130 2.92 32.44 -28.89
C LYS A 130 3.64 33.13 -27.74
N VAL A 131 3.02 33.15 -26.56
CA VAL A 131 3.63 33.60 -25.32
C VAL A 131 4.37 32.42 -24.69
N SER A 132 5.61 32.67 -24.25
CA SER A 132 6.43 31.70 -23.57
C SER A 132 5.90 31.42 -22.16
N ILE A 133 5.56 30.16 -21.87
CA ILE A 133 5.22 29.65 -20.53
C ILE A 133 6.49 29.28 -19.77
N TRP A 134 7.49 28.77 -20.49
CA TRP A 134 8.76 28.32 -19.91
C TRP A 134 9.86 28.46 -20.96
N SER A 135 11.08 28.75 -20.51
CA SER A 135 12.26 28.82 -21.37
C SER A 135 13.53 28.47 -20.62
N THR A 136 14.54 27.98 -21.33
CA THR A 136 15.88 27.75 -20.75
C THR A 136 16.62 29.04 -20.44
N ASN A 137 16.18 30.17 -21.02
CA ASN A 137 16.84 31.48 -20.94
C ASN A 137 18.29 31.42 -21.44
N SER A 138 18.55 30.53 -22.39
CA SER A 138 19.83 30.36 -23.04
C SER A 138 19.91 31.27 -24.27
N THR A 139 21.06 31.91 -24.48
CA THR A 139 21.37 32.61 -25.73
C THR A 139 22.69 32.07 -26.26
N SER A 140 22.68 31.53 -27.46
CA SER A 140 23.87 30.98 -28.11
C SER A 140 24.24 31.79 -29.35
N THR A 141 25.54 31.94 -29.59
CA THR A 141 26.08 32.52 -30.83
C THR A 141 26.13 31.53 -31.99
N ALA A 142 25.92 30.23 -31.74
CA ALA A 142 26.00 29.16 -32.73
C ALA A 142 24.64 28.83 -33.38
N SER A 143 23.87 29.83 -33.82
CA SER A 143 22.44 29.71 -34.17
C SER A 143 22.06 28.58 -35.16
N ASN A 144 22.96 28.19 -36.06
CA ASN A 144 22.64 27.32 -37.19
C ASN A 144 23.06 25.85 -37.02
N SER A 145 23.75 25.51 -35.92
CA SER A 145 24.20 24.14 -35.63
C SER A 145 23.61 23.57 -34.34
N LEU A 146 22.62 24.23 -33.75
CA LEU A 146 22.04 23.78 -32.47
C LEU A 146 21.08 22.62 -32.66
N GLU A 147 21.19 21.69 -31.72
CA GLU A 147 20.31 20.56 -31.58
C GLU A 147 20.01 20.31 -30.10
N LEU A 148 18.80 19.85 -29.83
CA LEU A 148 18.36 19.35 -28.55
C LEU A 148 18.31 17.82 -28.64
N VAL A 149 19.08 17.13 -27.81
CA VAL A 149 19.22 15.67 -27.84
C VAL A 149 18.79 15.07 -26.50
N LEU A 150 17.95 14.03 -26.53
CA LEU A 150 17.63 13.22 -25.36
C LEU A 150 18.57 12.01 -25.29
N GLY A 151 19.49 12.03 -24.33
CA GLY A 151 20.45 10.95 -24.10
C GLY A 151 19.84 9.69 -23.46
N ASP A 152 20.54 8.57 -23.61
CA ASP A 152 20.19 7.29 -22.98
C ASP A 152 20.47 7.25 -21.46
N ASP A 153 21.08 8.30 -20.92
CA ASP A 153 21.14 8.56 -19.48
C ASP A 153 19.93 9.36 -18.96
N GLY A 154 19.03 9.78 -19.86
CA GLY A 154 17.86 10.62 -19.56
C GLY A 154 18.19 12.11 -19.49
N ASN A 155 19.42 12.52 -19.82
CA ASN A 155 19.81 13.93 -19.88
C ASN A 155 19.30 14.55 -21.18
N LEU A 156 18.61 15.69 -21.08
CA LEU A 156 18.16 16.46 -22.24
C LEU A 156 19.13 17.61 -22.44
N VAL A 157 19.89 17.57 -23.52
CA VAL A 157 21.05 18.44 -23.74
C VAL A 157 20.83 19.31 -24.97
N LEU A 158 20.99 20.63 -24.79
CA LEU A 158 21.11 21.59 -25.88
C LEU A 158 22.60 21.82 -26.14
N GLN A 159 23.05 21.46 -27.34
CA GLN A 159 24.47 21.47 -27.72
C GLN A 159 24.68 21.96 -29.15
N ASP A 160 25.94 22.22 -29.49
CA ASP A 160 26.38 22.44 -30.86
C ASP A 160 26.62 21.10 -31.57
N ARG A 161 25.90 20.83 -32.65
CA ARG A 161 26.04 19.62 -33.48
C ARG A 161 27.44 19.47 -34.07
N LEU A 162 28.13 20.58 -34.37
CA LEU A 162 29.50 20.54 -34.92
C LEU A 162 30.55 20.25 -33.84
N ASN A 163 30.24 20.59 -32.59
CA ASN A 163 31.09 20.30 -31.44
C ASN A 163 30.24 19.96 -30.21
N PRO A 164 29.81 18.69 -30.07
CA PRO A 164 28.94 18.26 -28.97
C PRO A 164 29.51 18.49 -27.56
N SER A 165 30.81 18.76 -27.44
CA SER A 165 31.44 19.14 -26.16
C SER A 165 30.98 20.51 -25.65
N VAL A 166 30.42 21.35 -26.53
CA VAL A 166 29.89 22.67 -26.19
C VAL A 166 28.42 22.53 -25.79
N VAL A 167 28.21 22.27 -24.50
CA VAL A 167 26.88 22.21 -23.89
C VAL A 167 26.42 23.62 -23.51
N ILE A 168 25.27 24.02 -24.03
CA ILE A 168 24.65 25.34 -23.76
C ILE A 168 23.68 25.25 -22.59
N TRP A 169 22.94 24.14 -22.49
CA TRP A 169 21.99 23.86 -21.42
C TRP A 169 21.77 22.36 -21.29
N GLN A 170 21.47 21.88 -20.08
CA GLN A 170 21.12 20.48 -19.86
C GLN A 170 20.12 20.30 -18.71
N SER A 171 19.25 19.30 -18.78
CA SER A 171 18.24 19.05 -17.74
C SER A 171 18.86 18.61 -16.41
N PHE A 172 20.03 17.98 -16.42
CA PHE A 172 20.72 17.55 -15.19
C PHE A 172 21.16 18.69 -14.28
N ASP A 173 21.26 19.92 -14.79
CA ASP A 173 21.51 21.12 -13.98
C ASP A 173 20.22 21.70 -13.35
N HIS A 174 19.05 21.12 -13.67
CA HIS A 174 17.73 21.57 -13.28
C HIS A 174 16.84 20.39 -12.85
N LEU A 175 17.31 19.59 -11.89
CA LEU A 175 16.56 18.44 -11.37
C LEU A 175 15.22 18.85 -10.75
N THR A 176 14.25 17.93 -10.75
CA THR A 176 12.92 18.15 -10.17
C THR A 176 12.77 17.48 -8.81
N ASP A 177 12.10 16.34 -8.73
CA ASP A 177 11.98 15.53 -7.51
C ASP A 177 12.83 14.26 -7.55
N THR A 178 13.43 13.97 -8.71
CA THR A 178 14.12 12.71 -8.99
C THR A 178 15.59 12.94 -9.35
N TRP A 179 16.47 12.12 -8.79
CA TRP A 179 17.88 12.00 -9.09
C TRP A 179 18.13 10.64 -9.73
N ILE A 180 18.78 10.65 -10.89
CA ILE A 180 18.99 9.46 -11.74
C ILE A 180 20.50 9.19 -11.92
N PRO A 181 20.90 8.00 -12.39
CA PRO A 181 22.31 7.66 -12.58
C PRO A 181 23.02 8.66 -13.50
N GLY A 182 24.25 9.04 -13.16
CA GLY A 182 25.05 10.02 -13.91
C GLY A 182 24.77 11.48 -13.57
N ALA A 183 23.57 11.82 -13.09
CA ALA A 183 23.27 13.17 -12.63
C ALA A 183 24.06 13.51 -11.34
N LYS A 184 24.37 14.78 -11.13
CA LYS A 184 25.08 15.28 -9.94
C LYS A 184 24.11 15.97 -8.99
N LEU A 185 24.06 15.55 -7.73
CA LEU A 185 23.51 16.39 -6.66
C LEU A 185 24.65 17.27 -6.13
N LYS A 186 24.63 18.56 -6.51
CA LYS A 186 25.78 19.46 -6.38
C LYS A 186 25.55 20.63 -5.43
N TYR A 187 26.63 21.10 -4.83
CA TYR A 187 26.76 22.33 -4.05
C TYR A 187 27.86 23.19 -4.67
N ASP A 188 27.49 24.35 -5.20
CA ASP A 188 28.43 25.34 -5.74
C ASP A 188 28.95 26.21 -4.58
N LYS A 189 30.25 26.09 -4.28
CA LYS A 189 30.92 26.80 -3.18
C LYS A 189 31.14 28.28 -3.49
N ARG A 190 31.21 28.64 -4.76
CA ARG A 190 31.40 30.03 -5.22
C ARG A 190 30.12 30.83 -5.10
N THR A 191 28.99 30.25 -5.50
CA THR A 191 27.67 30.91 -5.39
C THR A 191 26.95 30.61 -4.08
N LYS A 192 27.45 29.66 -3.28
CA LYS A 192 26.84 29.15 -2.04
C LYS A 192 25.42 28.62 -2.27
N ARG A 193 25.21 27.94 -3.40
CA ARG A 193 23.90 27.40 -3.79
C ARG A 193 23.98 25.90 -4.02
N ALA A 194 23.00 25.18 -3.48
CA ALA A 194 22.79 23.77 -3.74
C ALA A 194 21.79 23.59 -4.89
N LEU A 195 22.03 22.58 -5.72
CA LEU A 195 20.97 21.99 -6.54
C LEU A 195 20.06 21.18 -5.62
N LYS A 196 18.75 21.46 -5.68
CA LYS A 196 17.76 20.83 -4.80
C LYS A 196 16.89 19.87 -5.59
N LEU A 197 16.61 18.71 -5.01
CA LEU A 197 15.45 17.92 -5.37
C LEU A 197 14.27 18.42 -4.54
N ILE A 198 13.12 18.67 -5.15
CA ILE A 198 11.92 19.16 -4.47
C ILE A 198 10.75 18.29 -4.87
N SER A 199 10.08 17.69 -3.88
CA SER A 199 8.94 16.80 -4.08
C SER A 199 7.87 17.45 -4.94
N TRP A 200 7.03 16.63 -5.56
CA TRP A 200 5.74 17.13 -6.08
C TRP A 200 4.85 17.56 -4.91
N LYS A 201 3.90 18.44 -5.20
CA LYS A 201 2.91 18.88 -4.22
C LYS A 201 1.96 17.74 -3.86
N ASN A 202 1.46 17.02 -4.86
CA ASN A 202 0.67 15.80 -4.69
C ASN A 202 0.74 14.92 -5.94
N SER A 203 -0.06 13.86 -6.00
CA SER A 203 -0.09 12.90 -7.11
C SER A 203 -0.57 13.47 -8.46
N GLU A 204 -1.27 14.62 -8.46
CA GLU A 204 -1.82 15.26 -9.67
C GLU A 204 -1.22 16.65 -9.97
N ASP A 205 -0.33 17.15 -9.10
CA ASP A 205 0.27 18.49 -9.21
C ASP A 205 1.80 18.43 -8.99
N PRO A 206 2.62 18.47 -10.07
CA PRO A 206 4.08 18.41 -10.01
C PRO A 206 4.75 19.71 -9.54
N SER A 207 3.98 20.76 -9.24
CA SER A 207 4.53 21.98 -8.65
C SER A 207 5.33 21.69 -7.38
N PRO A 208 6.29 22.56 -7.01
CA PRO A 208 7.11 22.36 -5.82
C PRO A 208 6.29 22.12 -4.56
N GLY A 209 6.50 20.96 -3.93
CA GLY A 209 5.95 20.59 -2.63
C GLY A 209 6.78 21.12 -1.46
N LEU A 210 6.50 20.59 -0.26
CA LEU A 210 7.13 21.05 0.98
C LEU A 210 8.51 20.44 1.27
N PHE A 211 8.84 19.30 0.65
CA PHE A 211 10.01 18.53 1.00
C PHE A 211 11.11 18.68 -0.04
N SER A 212 12.34 18.91 0.42
CA SER A 212 13.49 19.01 -0.47
C SER A 212 14.73 18.31 0.07
N VAL A 213 15.58 17.87 -0.85
CA VAL A 213 16.88 17.27 -0.57
C VAL A 213 17.96 18.13 -1.19
N GLU A 214 19.02 18.40 -0.42
CA GLU A 214 20.16 19.18 -0.89
C GLU A 214 21.47 18.73 -0.27
N LEU A 215 22.56 18.88 -1.03
CA LEU A 215 23.92 18.73 -0.51
C LEU A 215 24.34 20.05 0.16
N THR A 216 24.86 19.96 1.38
CA THR A 216 25.28 21.10 2.19
C THR A 216 26.76 21.43 2.03
N SER A 217 27.17 22.59 2.56
CA SER A 217 28.60 22.96 2.65
C SER A 217 29.43 21.97 3.46
N ASP A 218 28.79 21.29 4.42
CA ASP A 218 29.42 20.33 5.32
C ASP A 218 29.57 18.94 4.67
N SER A 219 29.26 18.85 3.37
CA SER A 219 29.35 17.62 2.57
C SER A 219 28.38 16.52 3.03
N GLU A 220 27.29 16.90 3.68
CA GLU A 220 26.17 16.03 4.03
C GLU A 220 24.98 16.30 3.12
N VAL A 221 24.22 15.26 2.79
CA VAL A 221 22.93 15.41 2.13
C VAL A 221 21.84 15.47 3.19
N VAL A 222 21.04 16.54 3.17
CA VAL A 222 20.01 16.81 4.17
C VAL A 222 18.62 16.77 3.56
N ILE A 223 17.64 16.40 4.36
CA ILE A 223 16.22 16.53 4.00
C ILE A 223 15.62 17.69 4.80
N MET A 224 15.00 18.60 4.07
CA MET A 224 14.46 19.86 4.57
C MET A 224 12.95 19.90 4.40
N TRP A 225 12.27 20.39 5.43
CA TRP A 225 10.88 20.78 5.38
C TRP A 225 10.78 22.29 5.14
N ASN A 226 9.99 22.66 4.14
CA ASN A 226 9.71 24.04 3.73
C ASN A 226 10.99 24.88 3.57
N GLY A 227 12.06 24.27 3.04
CA GLY A 227 13.36 24.88 2.78
C GLY A 227 14.10 25.46 3.99
N SER A 228 13.61 25.29 5.22
CA SER A 228 14.10 26.01 6.40
C SER A 228 14.39 25.11 7.60
N ARG A 229 13.73 23.96 7.70
CA ARG A 229 13.94 23.03 8.82
C ARG A 229 14.50 21.71 8.33
N GLN A 230 15.74 21.43 8.71
CA GLN A 230 16.32 20.10 8.57
C GLN A 230 15.63 19.13 9.53
N TYR A 231 15.26 17.95 9.05
CA TYR A 231 14.73 16.87 9.88
C TYR A 231 15.47 15.55 9.74
N TRP A 232 16.33 15.44 8.74
CA TRP A 232 17.16 14.26 8.54
C TRP A 232 18.45 14.62 7.80
N THR A 233 19.52 13.87 8.05
CA THR A 233 20.81 14.00 7.35
C THR A 233 21.37 12.61 7.06
N THR A 234 22.14 12.49 5.98
CA THR A 234 22.93 11.30 5.70
C THR A 234 24.10 11.12 6.66
N GLY A 235 24.53 12.19 7.34
CA GLY A 235 25.79 12.23 8.08
C GLY A 235 27.01 12.28 7.15
N ILE A 236 28.18 12.02 7.72
CA ILE A 236 29.49 12.19 7.08
C ILE A 236 29.74 11.09 6.04
N TRP A 237 30.35 11.47 4.91
CA TRP A 237 30.86 10.55 3.88
C TRP A 237 32.16 9.87 4.34
N ASP A 238 32.18 8.53 4.39
CA ASP A 238 33.33 7.75 4.88
C ASP A 238 34.20 7.13 3.77
N GLY A 239 33.97 7.51 2.51
CA GLY A 239 34.63 6.94 1.34
C GLY A 239 33.95 5.69 0.76
N GLN A 240 33.02 5.08 1.48
CA GLN A 240 32.21 3.97 0.98
C GLN A 240 30.72 4.33 0.87
N GLY A 241 30.23 5.17 1.77
CA GLY A 241 28.88 5.68 1.79
C GLY A 241 28.73 6.75 2.86
N PHE A 242 27.50 7.15 3.12
CA PHE A 242 27.21 8.03 4.25
C PHE A 242 26.95 7.23 5.54
N SER A 243 27.37 7.77 6.69
CA SER A 243 27.35 7.05 7.97
C SER A 243 25.95 6.64 8.44
N LEU A 244 24.91 7.42 8.14
CA LEU A 244 23.52 7.13 8.48
C LEU A 244 22.74 6.43 7.34
N VAL A 245 23.45 5.99 6.29
CA VAL A 245 22.89 5.27 5.14
C VAL A 245 23.71 4.00 4.86
N PRO A 246 23.69 3.02 5.77
CA PRO A 246 24.46 1.78 5.62
C PRO A 246 24.12 1.02 4.33
N GLU A 247 22.91 1.19 3.79
CA GLU A 247 22.46 0.58 2.54
C GLU A 247 23.35 0.98 1.34
N MET A 248 23.95 2.19 1.36
CA MET A 248 24.86 2.65 0.30
C MET A 248 26.19 1.89 0.27
N LYS A 249 26.57 1.24 1.38
CA LYS A 249 27.86 0.52 1.47
C LYS A 249 27.85 -0.80 0.71
N SER A 250 26.68 -1.26 0.25
CA SER A 250 26.56 -2.43 -0.61
C SER A 250 26.95 -2.11 -2.07
N ARG A 251 28.20 -2.40 -2.43
CA ARG A 251 28.79 -2.05 -3.75
C ARG A 251 28.44 -2.99 -4.90
N SER A 252 27.54 -3.95 -4.75
CA SER A 252 27.25 -4.89 -5.85
C SER A 252 26.39 -4.27 -6.95
N THR A 253 25.59 -3.25 -6.63
CA THR A 253 24.56 -2.70 -7.53
C THR A 253 24.87 -1.25 -7.93
N PHE A 254 25.20 -0.41 -6.94
CA PHE A 254 25.40 1.03 -7.12
C PHE A 254 26.86 1.41 -6.90
N ASN A 255 27.38 2.25 -7.79
CA ASN A 255 28.67 2.89 -7.66
C ASN A 255 28.48 4.35 -7.27
N TYR A 256 28.42 4.63 -5.97
CA TYR A 256 28.36 6.00 -5.44
C TYR A 256 29.74 6.63 -5.39
N SER A 257 29.83 7.87 -5.83
CA SER A 257 31.06 8.66 -5.73
C SER A 257 30.74 10.07 -5.24
N PHE A 258 31.58 10.54 -4.33
CA PHE A 258 31.55 11.89 -3.79
C PHE A 258 32.83 12.61 -4.18
N THR A 259 32.71 13.85 -4.63
CA THR A 259 33.85 14.70 -5.02
C THR A 259 33.66 16.08 -4.41
N SER A 260 34.75 16.63 -3.86
CA SER A 260 34.77 17.95 -3.25
C SER A 260 36.09 18.63 -3.62
N ASN A 261 36.01 19.76 -4.31
CA ASN A 261 37.15 20.59 -4.71
C ASN A 261 36.91 22.05 -4.28
N GLU A 262 37.74 23.00 -4.74
CA GLU A 262 37.62 24.42 -4.35
C GLU A 262 36.33 25.10 -4.86
N ASN A 263 35.78 24.62 -5.98
CA ASN A 263 34.65 25.23 -6.68
C ASN A 263 33.31 24.57 -6.32
N GLU A 264 33.27 23.25 -6.25
CA GLU A 264 32.05 22.48 -6.03
C GLU A 264 32.26 21.26 -5.15
N SER A 265 31.18 20.84 -4.49
CA SER A 265 31.00 19.49 -3.95
C SER A 265 29.85 18.83 -4.69
N TYR A 266 29.96 17.55 -5.02
CA TYR A 266 28.83 16.80 -5.55
C TYR A 266 28.90 15.32 -5.20
N ILE A 267 27.72 14.71 -5.17
CA ILE A 267 27.57 13.26 -5.19
C ILE A 267 26.93 12.84 -6.53
N THR A 268 27.39 11.73 -7.08
CA THR A 268 26.81 11.08 -8.26
C THR A 268 26.82 9.56 -8.05
N TYR A 269 26.00 8.84 -8.82
CA TYR A 269 25.99 7.39 -8.78
C TYR A 269 25.79 6.80 -10.17
N PHE A 270 26.31 5.60 -10.36
CA PHE A 270 26.11 4.79 -11.56
C PHE A 270 25.67 3.38 -11.16
N LEU A 271 25.14 2.63 -12.12
CA LEU A 271 24.85 1.21 -11.98
C LEU A 271 26.01 0.39 -12.56
N TYR A 272 26.37 -0.71 -11.89
CA TYR A 272 27.39 -1.62 -12.44
C TYR A 272 26.87 -2.44 -13.61
N ASP A 273 25.62 -2.91 -13.54
CA ASP A 273 24.95 -3.55 -14.67
C ASP A 273 24.13 -2.51 -15.43
N GLN A 274 24.44 -2.37 -16.71
CA GLN A 274 23.75 -1.44 -17.61
C GLN A 274 22.38 -1.94 -18.09
N ASN A 275 21.97 -3.16 -17.73
CA ASN A 275 20.60 -3.64 -17.95
C ASN A 275 19.63 -3.23 -16.83
N MET A 276 20.16 -2.75 -15.70
CA MET A 276 19.33 -2.27 -14.60
C MET A 276 18.93 -0.81 -14.80
N ARG A 277 17.79 -0.41 -14.23
CA ARG A 277 17.36 0.99 -14.15
C ARG A 277 17.15 1.38 -12.70
N ALA A 278 17.53 2.59 -12.33
CA ALA A 278 17.37 3.05 -10.97
C ALA A 278 17.03 4.54 -10.92
N ARG A 279 16.37 4.95 -9.85
CA ARG A 279 16.06 6.35 -9.57
C ARG A 279 15.92 6.56 -8.07
N LEU A 280 16.34 7.71 -7.59
CA LEU A 280 16.07 8.19 -6.24
C LEU A 280 15.08 9.34 -6.33
N LYS A 281 14.00 9.29 -5.57
CA LYS A 281 12.91 10.27 -5.59
C LYS A 281 12.69 10.86 -4.20
N VAL A 282 12.48 12.17 -4.13
CA VAL A 282 11.85 12.82 -2.97
C VAL A 282 10.35 12.66 -3.10
N ASP A 283 9.80 11.75 -2.31
CA ASP A 283 8.38 11.43 -2.34
C ASP A 283 7.55 12.55 -1.72
N LEU A 284 6.27 12.65 -2.11
CA LEU A 284 5.34 13.65 -1.58
C LEU A 284 5.12 13.51 -0.06
N THR A 285 5.45 12.35 0.50
CA THR A 285 5.40 12.10 1.95
C THR A 285 6.58 12.69 2.71
N GLY A 286 7.59 13.21 2.01
CA GLY A 286 8.84 13.69 2.60
C GLY A 286 9.88 12.59 2.86
N GLN A 287 9.65 11.37 2.40
CA GLN A 287 10.68 10.34 2.38
C GLN A 287 11.50 10.41 1.09
N VAL A 288 12.78 10.12 1.21
CA VAL A 288 13.67 9.85 0.08
C VAL A 288 13.64 8.36 -0.17
N LYS A 289 13.21 7.97 -1.37
CA LYS A 289 13.05 6.58 -1.78
C LYS A 289 13.89 6.29 -3.00
N GLN A 290 14.70 5.24 -2.93
CA GLN A 290 15.43 4.74 -4.08
C GLN A 290 14.80 3.46 -4.60
N PHE A 291 14.58 3.43 -5.91
CA PHE A 291 14.00 2.32 -6.60
C PHE A 291 15.01 1.71 -7.57
N LEU A 292 15.04 0.39 -7.60
CA LEU A 292 15.79 -0.41 -8.56
C LEU A 292 14.79 -1.23 -9.37
N ARG A 293 14.96 -1.24 -10.68
CA ARG A 293 14.19 -2.08 -11.58
C ARG A 293 15.15 -3.03 -12.28
N LEU A 294 14.87 -4.32 -12.12
CA LEU A 294 15.56 -5.40 -12.81
C LEU A 294 14.85 -5.67 -14.14
N GLU A 295 15.59 -6.17 -15.12
CA GLU A 295 15.03 -6.49 -16.43
C GLU A 295 13.99 -7.62 -16.34
N GLU A 296 14.23 -8.60 -15.48
CA GLU A 296 13.39 -9.79 -15.29
C GLU A 296 12.05 -9.49 -14.62
N SER A 297 12.05 -8.70 -13.53
CA SER A 297 10.85 -8.46 -12.72
C SER A 297 9.91 -7.41 -13.34
N LYS A 298 10.44 -6.56 -14.20
CA LYS A 298 9.76 -5.43 -14.81
C LYS A 298 9.10 -4.42 -13.86
N GLU A 299 9.42 -4.49 -12.57
CA GLU A 299 8.81 -3.68 -11.50
C GLU A 299 9.84 -2.84 -10.74
N TRP A 300 9.38 -1.70 -10.20
CA TRP A 300 10.19 -0.84 -9.35
C TRP A 300 10.26 -1.40 -7.92
N ASN A 301 11.43 -1.87 -7.51
CA ASN A 301 11.69 -2.40 -6.17
C ASN A 301 12.28 -1.30 -5.28
N LEU A 302 11.70 -1.06 -4.11
CA LEU A 302 12.23 -0.12 -3.12
C LEU A 302 13.47 -0.72 -2.45
N VAL A 303 14.65 -0.10 -2.62
CA VAL A 303 15.92 -0.59 -2.08
C VAL A 303 16.48 0.29 -0.96
N LEU A 304 16.04 1.55 -0.88
CA LEU A 304 16.42 2.48 0.18
C LEU A 304 15.26 3.42 0.47
N CYS A 305 15.00 3.68 1.75
CA CYS A 305 14.03 4.66 2.21
C CYS A 305 14.57 5.42 3.42
N LYS A 306 14.54 6.75 3.41
CA LYS A 306 14.93 7.59 4.55
C LYS A 306 14.01 8.80 4.74
N PRO A 307 13.63 9.16 5.98
CA PRO A 307 13.71 8.32 7.17
C PRO A 307 12.83 7.06 7.02
N LEU A 308 13.07 6.03 7.84
CA LEU A 308 12.39 4.74 7.71
C LEU A 308 10.91 4.83 8.10
N SER A 309 10.58 5.51 9.20
CA SER A 309 9.20 5.79 9.58
C SER A 309 8.70 7.09 8.94
N LEU A 310 7.44 7.09 8.50
CA LEU A 310 6.74 8.30 8.08
C LEU A 310 6.58 9.30 9.24
N CYS A 311 6.46 8.84 10.49
CA CYS A 311 6.35 9.72 11.65
C CYS A 311 7.67 10.42 12.02
N ASP A 312 8.80 9.99 11.46
CA ASP A 312 10.08 10.69 11.58
C ASP A 312 10.18 11.85 10.57
N VAL A 313 9.32 11.89 9.56
CA VAL A 313 9.22 13.04 8.65
C VAL A 313 8.59 14.21 9.41
N TYR A 314 9.31 15.34 9.43
CA TYR A 314 8.84 16.51 10.14
C TYR A 314 7.51 17.03 9.58
N ALA A 315 6.54 17.20 10.48
CA ALA A 315 5.22 17.74 10.16
C ALA A 315 4.46 16.94 9.07
N TYR A 316 4.71 15.63 8.95
CA TYR A 316 4.03 14.77 7.99
C TYR A 316 2.50 14.89 8.04
N CYS A 317 1.90 14.85 9.24
CA CYS A 317 0.45 14.97 9.43
C CYS A 317 -0.09 16.40 9.46
N GLY A 318 0.75 17.41 9.17
CA GLY A 318 0.35 18.82 9.19
C GLY A 318 -0.08 19.35 10.57
N PRO A 319 -0.65 20.56 10.62
CA PRO A 319 -1.17 21.20 11.83
C PRO A 319 -2.22 20.35 12.55
N PHE A 320 -2.08 20.16 13.87
CA PHE A 320 -3.04 19.45 14.73
C PHE A 320 -3.35 18.00 14.30
N GLY A 321 -2.58 17.44 13.36
CA GLY A 321 -2.57 16.02 13.02
C GLY A 321 -1.59 15.27 13.91
N CYS A 322 -1.98 14.08 14.34
CA CYS A 322 -1.17 13.17 15.14
C CYS A 322 -0.71 12.00 14.26
N CYS A 323 0.58 11.70 14.30
CA CYS A 323 1.14 10.55 13.62
C CYS A 323 1.08 9.30 14.50
N ASN A 324 0.61 8.18 13.94
CA ASN A 324 0.64 6.87 14.58
C ASN A 324 1.32 5.86 13.66
N ASN A 325 2.18 5.01 14.21
CA ASN A 325 2.94 4.00 13.46
C ASN A 325 2.11 2.75 13.09
N VAL A 326 0.78 2.78 13.26
CA VAL A 326 -0.11 1.65 12.92
C VAL A 326 -0.42 1.64 11.42
N GLU A 327 -0.29 0.46 10.80
CA GLU A 327 0.00 0.22 9.38
C GLU A 327 -1.01 0.75 8.32
N ASP A 328 -2.22 1.20 8.69
CA ASP A 328 -3.27 1.58 7.71
C ASP A 328 -3.73 3.05 7.75
N SER A 329 -3.33 3.85 8.75
CA SER A 329 -3.65 5.29 8.76
C SER A 329 -2.63 6.09 9.57
N SER A 330 -1.54 6.48 8.92
CA SER A 330 -0.43 7.12 9.62
C SER A 330 -0.77 8.50 10.22
N CYS A 331 -1.83 9.17 9.75
CA CYS A 331 -2.24 10.48 10.25
C CYS A 331 -3.70 10.51 10.70
N GLN A 332 -3.94 11.00 11.92
CA GLN A 332 -5.28 11.16 12.49
C GLN A 332 -5.41 12.54 13.14
N CYS A 333 -6.57 13.18 13.00
CA CYS A 333 -6.82 14.43 13.70
C CYS A 333 -6.95 14.21 15.21
N LEU A 334 -6.39 15.12 15.99
CA LEU A 334 -6.59 15.14 17.45
C LEU A 334 -8.08 15.21 17.80
N GLN A 335 -8.46 14.66 18.95
CA GLN A 335 -9.82 14.84 19.48
C GLN A 335 -10.17 16.34 19.57
N GLY A 336 -11.35 16.70 19.06
CA GLY A 336 -11.77 18.10 18.89
C GLY A 336 -11.45 18.70 17.52
N PHE A 337 -10.74 17.98 16.66
CA PHE A 337 -10.35 18.45 15.32
C PHE A 337 -10.94 17.55 14.23
N LYS A 338 -10.99 18.08 13.00
CA LYS A 338 -11.40 17.41 11.77
C LYS A 338 -10.44 17.78 10.64
N GLU A 339 -10.40 16.99 9.58
CA GLU A 339 -9.53 17.21 8.43
C GLU A 339 -9.83 18.56 7.78
N LYS A 340 -8.77 19.28 7.39
CA LYS A 340 -8.93 20.56 6.68
C LYS A 340 -9.48 20.36 5.27
N SER A 341 -9.02 19.32 4.57
CA SER A 341 -9.38 19.02 3.19
C SER A 341 -9.36 17.50 2.96
N LEU A 342 -10.56 16.91 2.82
CA LEU A 342 -10.67 15.50 2.45
C LEU A 342 -10.18 15.23 1.02
N LYS A 343 -10.23 16.25 0.13
CA LYS A 343 -9.74 16.14 -1.24
C LYS A 343 -8.24 15.90 -1.27
N ASP A 344 -7.47 16.71 -0.54
CA ASP A 344 -6.00 16.61 -0.53
C ASP A 344 -5.55 15.31 0.15
N LEU A 345 -6.21 14.92 1.25
CA LEU A 345 -5.95 13.64 1.91
C LEU A 345 -6.17 12.45 0.98
N ASN A 346 -7.25 12.46 0.19
CA ASN A 346 -7.54 11.41 -0.81
C ASN A 346 -6.51 11.37 -1.96
N LEU A 347 -5.79 12.46 -2.20
CA LEU A 347 -4.68 12.53 -3.15
C LEU A 347 -3.33 12.14 -2.51
N GLY A 348 -3.34 11.70 -1.25
CA GLY A 348 -2.17 11.31 -0.48
C GLY A 348 -1.42 12.47 0.16
N ASP A 349 -2.01 13.67 0.27
CA ASP A 349 -1.40 14.87 0.86
C ASP A 349 -1.98 15.17 2.27
N PRO A 350 -1.35 14.66 3.34
CA PRO A 350 -1.75 14.96 4.72
C PRO A 350 -1.23 16.31 5.24
N THR A 351 -0.44 17.07 4.46
CA THR A 351 0.28 18.25 4.96
C THR A 351 -0.65 19.41 5.33
N GLY A 352 -1.89 19.41 4.79
CA GLY A 352 -2.94 20.35 5.15
C GLY A 352 -3.44 20.23 6.60
N GLY A 353 -3.21 19.08 7.24
CA GLY A 353 -3.56 18.81 8.63
C GLY A 353 -5.03 18.95 8.97
N CYS A 354 -5.28 19.42 10.19
CA CYS A 354 -6.59 19.42 10.83
C CYS A 354 -6.98 20.82 11.32
N VAL A 355 -8.27 21.06 11.44
CA VAL A 355 -8.87 22.28 11.97
C VAL A 355 -9.83 21.93 13.11
N ARG A 356 -10.01 22.86 14.06
CA ARG A 356 -10.94 22.66 15.17
C ARG A 356 -12.37 22.45 14.67
N LYS A 357 -13.12 21.56 15.32
CA LYS A 357 -14.55 21.41 15.10
C LYS A 357 -15.31 22.61 15.65
N THR A 358 -14.89 23.08 16.83
CA THR A 358 -15.50 24.24 17.52
C THR A 358 -14.47 25.37 17.68
N PRO A 359 -14.77 26.60 17.23
CA PRO A 359 -13.90 27.75 17.46
C PRO A 359 -13.66 28.02 18.95
N LEU A 360 -12.46 28.52 19.27
CA LEU A 360 -12.13 29.01 20.62
C LEU A 360 -12.88 30.32 20.89
N GLN A 361 -13.30 30.52 22.14
CA GLN A 361 -13.89 31.77 22.62
C GLN A 361 -12.90 32.61 23.44
N CYS A 362 -11.70 32.08 23.67
CA CYS A 362 -10.68 32.62 24.56
C CYS A 362 -11.11 32.70 26.03
N TRP A 363 -10.12 32.82 26.91
CA TRP A 363 -10.27 32.96 28.37
C TRP A 363 -10.93 31.74 29.02
N GLN A 364 -11.72 31.97 30.07
CA GLN A 364 -12.30 30.95 30.95
C GLN A 364 -13.38 30.07 30.27
N LYS A 365 -13.75 30.38 29.03
CA LYS A 365 -14.75 29.60 28.28
C LYS A 365 -14.14 28.44 27.50
N ASP A 366 -12.84 28.48 27.23
CA ASP A 366 -12.15 27.39 26.59
C ASP A 366 -11.74 26.31 27.60
N ASN A 367 -11.55 25.10 27.11
CA ASN A 367 -11.12 23.97 27.92
C ASN A 367 -9.89 23.30 27.31
N PHE A 368 -9.35 22.31 28.03
CA PHE A 368 -8.26 21.47 27.54
C PHE A 368 -8.64 19.99 27.55
N LEU A 369 -8.19 19.28 26.53
CA LEU A 369 -8.19 17.82 26.48
C LEU A 369 -6.79 17.31 26.80
N LEU A 370 -6.71 16.34 27.71
CA LEU A 370 -5.48 15.60 28.01
C LEU A 370 -5.24 14.58 26.90
N MET A 371 -4.06 14.65 26.30
CA MET A 371 -3.52 13.69 25.34
C MET A 371 -2.35 12.94 26.01
N PRO A 372 -2.55 11.69 26.43
CA PRO A 372 -1.50 10.91 27.07
C PRO A 372 -0.50 10.36 26.05
N SER A 373 0.72 10.07 26.52
CA SER A 373 1.77 9.37 25.76
C SER A 373 2.12 10.03 24.42
N MET A 374 2.27 11.37 24.43
CA MET A 374 2.58 12.13 23.23
C MET A 374 4.07 12.45 23.12
N LYS A 375 4.60 12.43 21.90
CA LYS A 375 5.80 13.19 21.56
C LYS A 375 5.46 14.67 21.62
N SER A 376 6.21 15.43 22.41
CA SER A 376 6.02 16.87 22.52
C SER A 376 6.05 17.55 21.13
N PRO A 377 5.08 18.44 20.82
CA PRO A 377 5.06 19.17 19.56
C PRO A 377 6.31 20.03 19.38
N ALA A 378 6.65 20.35 18.14
CA ALA A 378 7.78 21.20 17.85
C ALA A 378 7.63 22.61 18.42
N ASN A 379 8.76 23.24 18.77
CA ASN A 379 8.85 24.64 19.22
C ASN A 379 8.08 24.98 20.52
N PRO A 380 8.34 24.27 21.63
CA PRO A 380 7.81 24.67 22.93
C PRO A 380 8.38 26.04 23.35
N VAL A 381 7.53 26.87 23.95
CA VAL A 381 7.94 28.11 24.62
C VAL A 381 7.96 27.87 26.13
N PRO A 382 9.13 27.91 26.78
CA PRO A 382 9.23 27.69 28.22
C PRO A 382 8.57 28.83 28.99
N SER A 383 7.94 28.52 30.12
CA SER A 383 7.36 29.50 31.04
C SER A 383 7.86 29.28 32.47
N ALA A 384 8.16 30.36 33.18
CA ALA A 384 8.74 30.34 34.52
C ALA A 384 7.74 29.98 35.65
N VAL A 385 6.57 29.46 35.30
CA VAL A 385 5.56 29.05 36.27
C VAL A 385 5.92 27.71 36.92
N ASP A 386 5.60 27.60 38.20
CA ASP A 386 6.08 26.58 39.13
C ASP A 386 5.07 25.46 39.41
N SER A 387 3.92 25.46 38.73
CA SER A 387 2.90 24.42 38.89
C SER A 387 2.11 24.18 37.61
N ALA A 388 1.57 22.97 37.47
CA ALA A 388 0.69 22.61 36.36
C ALA A 388 -0.57 23.51 36.28
N ALA A 389 -1.11 23.93 37.43
CA ALA A 389 -2.24 24.84 37.50
C ALA A 389 -1.89 26.25 36.99
N ASN A 390 -0.71 26.75 37.33
CA ASN A 390 -0.21 28.03 36.83
C ASN A 390 0.13 27.95 35.33
N CYS A 391 0.64 26.81 34.86
CA CYS A 391 0.88 26.54 33.43
C CYS A 391 -0.41 26.57 32.60
N LYS A 392 -1.44 25.87 33.09
CA LYS A 392 -2.80 25.92 32.51
C LYS A 392 -3.33 27.36 32.45
N SER A 393 -3.23 28.09 33.56
CA SER A 393 -3.73 29.46 33.67
C SER A 393 -2.97 30.42 32.73
N ALA A 394 -1.65 30.27 32.62
CA ALA A 394 -0.83 31.04 31.69
C ALA A 394 -1.26 30.83 30.23
N CYS A 395 -1.58 29.58 29.85
CA CYS A 395 -2.11 29.30 28.51
C CYS A 395 -3.52 29.89 28.31
N LEU A 396 -4.44 29.74 29.26
CA LEU A 396 -5.81 30.28 29.15
C LEU A 396 -5.83 31.80 28.94
N ASN A 397 -4.95 32.50 29.66
CA ASN A 397 -4.83 33.95 29.63
C ASN A 397 -4.20 34.51 28.35
N ASN A 398 -3.71 33.65 27.46
CA ASN A 398 -3.19 34.04 26.16
C ASN A 398 -4.04 33.39 25.04
N CYS A 399 -4.81 34.18 24.29
CA CYS A 399 -5.71 33.67 23.25
C CYS A 399 -4.98 32.93 22.11
N SER A 400 -3.69 33.17 21.93
CA SER A 400 -2.88 32.50 20.91
C SER A 400 -2.34 31.16 21.38
N CYS A 401 -2.46 30.83 22.68
CA CYS A 401 -1.99 29.56 23.22
C CYS A 401 -2.92 28.42 22.81
N ASN A 402 -2.35 27.39 22.18
CA ASN A 402 -3.07 26.24 21.66
C ASN A 402 -2.84 24.96 22.48
N ALA A 403 -1.75 24.87 23.22
CA ALA A 403 -1.48 23.74 24.11
C ALA A 403 -0.50 24.10 25.23
N TYR A 404 -0.49 23.27 26.28
CA TYR A 404 0.55 23.29 27.29
C TYR A 404 0.93 21.87 27.75
N ALA A 405 2.09 21.75 28.37
CA ALA A 405 2.56 20.56 29.06
C ALA A 405 3.31 20.98 30.32
N TYR A 406 3.24 20.18 31.36
CA TYR A 406 3.97 20.42 32.61
C TYR A 406 4.61 19.12 33.07
N ASN A 407 5.94 19.07 33.07
CA ASN A 407 6.71 17.90 33.46
C ASN A 407 7.90 18.31 34.35
N SER A 408 8.89 17.43 34.52
CA SER A 408 10.07 17.70 35.34
C SER A 408 10.95 18.86 34.84
N THR A 409 10.83 19.26 33.57
CA THR A 409 11.56 20.42 33.00
C THR A 409 10.80 21.73 33.15
N GLY A 410 9.57 21.70 33.69
CA GLY A 410 8.73 22.86 33.97
C GLY A 410 7.55 22.99 32.99
N CYS A 411 7.09 24.23 32.79
CA CYS A 411 5.96 24.54 31.92
C CYS A 411 6.40 24.83 30.49
N SER A 412 5.78 24.14 29.53
CA SER A 412 5.92 24.39 28.09
C SER A 412 4.58 24.84 27.50
N LEU A 413 4.60 25.92 26.73
CA LEU A 413 3.44 26.51 26.06
C LEU A 413 3.65 26.49 24.54
N TRP A 414 2.58 26.32 23.78
CA TRP A 414 2.64 26.40 22.32
C TRP A 414 1.67 27.45 21.80
N TYR A 415 2.18 28.30 20.90
CA TYR A 415 1.42 29.34 20.22
C TYR A 415 1.33 29.03 18.73
N GLY A 416 0.17 29.22 18.13
CA GLY A 416 -0.07 28.88 16.72
C GLY A 416 -0.25 27.37 16.48
N ASP A 417 -0.03 26.95 15.24
CA ASP A 417 -0.27 25.57 14.81
C ASP A 417 0.65 24.57 15.50
N LEU A 418 0.09 23.48 15.99
CA LEU A 418 0.86 22.39 16.61
C LEU A 418 1.32 21.44 15.52
N LEU A 419 2.63 21.27 15.40
CA LEU A 419 3.27 20.43 14.39
C LEU A 419 4.06 19.29 15.03
N ASN A 420 4.23 18.22 14.25
CA ASN A 420 5.09 17.10 14.59
C ASN A 420 4.65 16.34 15.86
N ILE A 421 3.33 16.22 16.03
CA ILE A 421 2.71 15.44 17.12
C ILE A 421 2.73 13.96 16.73
N GLN A 422 3.11 13.10 17.67
CA GLN A 422 3.16 11.67 17.46
C GLN A 422 2.68 10.95 18.72
N GLN A 423 1.89 9.89 18.53
CA GLN A 423 1.52 8.99 19.61
C GLN A 423 2.64 7.96 19.82
N ILE A 424 3.06 7.77 21.08
CA ILE A 424 4.10 6.81 21.45
C ILE A 424 3.46 5.73 22.33
N ASP A 425 3.78 4.45 22.07
CA ASP A 425 3.16 3.33 22.77
C ASP A 425 3.55 3.27 24.26
N ASN A 426 4.79 3.62 24.59
CA ASN A 426 5.34 3.57 25.95
C ASN A 426 6.25 4.77 26.23
N GLY A 427 5.91 5.54 27.25
CA GLY A 427 6.62 6.78 27.57
C GLY A 427 6.24 7.92 26.62
N GLY A 428 6.10 9.11 27.17
CA GLY A 428 5.65 10.29 26.42
C GLY A 428 5.14 11.34 27.39
N ASP A 429 5.00 12.58 26.91
CA ASP A 429 4.52 13.69 27.71
C ASP A 429 2.99 13.69 27.76
N GLU A 430 2.45 14.22 28.86
CA GLU A 430 1.04 14.62 28.94
C GLU A 430 0.87 15.99 28.28
N LEU A 431 0.23 16.00 27.12
CA LEU A 431 -0.03 17.22 26.36
C LEU A 431 -1.48 17.65 26.55
N TYR A 432 -1.71 18.91 26.92
CA TYR A 432 -3.04 19.46 27.12
C TYR A 432 -3.38 20.39 25.94
N ILE A 433 -4.33 19.99 25.11
CA ILE A 433 -4.72 20.71 23.88
C ILE A 433 -5.93 21.59 24.15
N ARG A 434 -5.85 22.86 23.77
CA ARG A 434 -6.94 23.83 23.92
C ARG A 434 -8.06 23.60 22.90
N VAL A 435 -9.27 23.45 23.40
CA VAL A 435 -10.50 23.16 22.65
C VAL A 435 -11.64 24.10 23.01
N GLY A 436 -12.63 24.19 22.12
CA GLY A 436 -13.81 25.02 22.35
C GLY A 436 -14.72 24.48 23.47
N PRO A 437 -15.61 25.32 24.02
CA PRO A 437 -16.44 25.01 25.20
C PRO A 437 -17.29 23.73 25.08
N PHE A 438 -17.74 23.40 23.87
CA PHE A 438 -18.68 22.30 23.62
C PHE A 438 -18.00 20.94 23.37
N GLU A 439 -16.66 20.88 23.31
CA GLU A 439 -15.94 19.64 22.98
C GLU A 439 -15.66 18.74 24.19
N VAL A 440 -15.86 19.26 25.42
CA VAL A 440 -15.64 18.50 26.66
C VAL A 440 -16.79 17.53 26.99
N ASN A 441 -17.88 17.57 26.22
CA ASN A 441 -18.98 16.61 26.36
C ASN A 441 -18.69 15.29 25.62
N SER A 442 -17.63 14.59 26.01
CA SER A 442 -17.46 13.15 25.73
C SER A 442 -16.37 12.52 26.60
N GLY A 443 -16.27 12.99 27.84
CA GLY A 443 -15.80 12.16 28.95
C GLY A 443 -17.01 11.71 29.75
N LYS A 444 -17.88 10.85 29.19
CA LYS A 444 -18.55 9.91 30.10
C LYS A 444 -17.38 9.22 30.77
N LYS A 445 -17.21 9.42 32.08
CA LYS A 445 -16.66 8.37 32.92
C LYS A 445 -17.51 7.16 32.59
N GLU A 446 -17.05 6.32 31.68
CA GLU A 446 -17.34 4.92 31.80
C GLU A 446 -16.68 4.51 33.11
N SER A 447 -17.41 4.70 34.20
CA SER A 447 -17.47 3.65 35.19
C SER A 447 -17.62 2.38 34.39
N ILE A 448 -16.67 1.46 34.52
CA ILE A 448 -16.78 0.10 34.00
C ILE A 448 -17.99 -0.52 34.70
N HIS A 449 -19.16 -0.22 34.19
CA HIS A 449 -20.33 -1.05 34.22
C HIS A 449 -20.42 -1.54 32.79
N ARG A 450 -19.80 -2.69 32.53
CA ARG A 450 -20.12 -3.53 31.38
C ARG A 450 -21.65 -3.57 31.29
N PRO A 451 -22.30 -3.01 30.26
CA PRO A 451 -23.60 -3.53 29.91
C PRO A 451 -23.31 -4.93 29.38
N VAL A 452 -23.69 -5.94 30.16
CA VAL A 452 -23.80 -7.31 29.66
C VAL A 452 -24.93 -7.29 28.63
N THR A 453 -24.57 -6.90 27.40
CA THR A 453 -25.40 -7.03 26.22
C THR A 453 -24.59 -7.73 25.14
N VAL A 454 -23.92 -8.81 25.56
CA VAL A 454 -23.51 -9.94 24.72
C VAL A 454 -23.98 -11.23 25.41
N GLY A 455 -25.20 -11.19 25.97
CA GLY A 455 -25.87 -12.34 26.59
C GLY A 455 -27.05 -12.87 25.78
N ALA A 456 -27.64 -12.05 24.91
CA ALA A 456 -28.81 -12.45 24.13
C ALA A 456 -28.45 -13.06 22.76
N ILE A 457 -27.42 -12.56 22.06
CA ILE A 457 -27.08 -13.04 20.71
C ILE A 457 -26.18 -14.29 20.76
N THR A 458 -25.20 -14.32 21.65
CA THR A 458 -24.39 -15.53 21.95
C THR A 458 -25.22 -16.60 22.64
N GLY A 459 -26.15 -16.22 23.54
CA GLY A 459 -27.11 -17.15 24.15
C GLY A 459 -28.08 -17.74 23.13
N ALA A 460 -28.61 -16.93 22.21
CA ALA A 460 -29.48 -17.40 21.14
C ALA A 460 -28.74 -18.31 20.14
N LEU A 461 -27.50 -17.99 19.76
CA LEU A 461 -26.69 -18.83 18.87
C LEU A 461 -26.22 -20.13 19.55
N ALA A 462 -25.91 -20.09 20.85
CA ALA A 462 -25.60 -21.28 21.63
C ALA A 462 -26.84 -22.17 21.84
N LEU A 463 -28.01 -21.58 22.09
CA LEU A 463 -29.28 -22.31 22.15
C LEU A 463 -29.67 -22.88 20.78
N LEU A 464 -29.46 -22.15 19.69
CA LEU A 464 -29.69 -22.68 18.33
C LEU A 464 -28.71 -23.82 18.02
N GLY A 465 -27.44 -23.68 18.39
CA GLY A 465 -26.43 -24.74 18.30
C GLY A 465 -26.80 -25.97 19.12
N LEU A 466 -27.26 -25.80 20.36
CA LEU A 466 -27.72 -26.89 21.22
C LEU A 466 -29.00 -27.55 20.69
N VAL A 467 -29.93 -26.79 20.11
CA VAL A 467 -31.13 -27.33 19.47
C VAL A 467 -30.77 -28.11 18.20
N LEU A 468 -29.84 -27.61 17.38
CA LEU A 468 -29.36 -28.32 16.18
C LEU A 468 -28.58 -29.58 16.56
N VAL A 469 -27.75 -29.54 17.62
CA VAL A 469 -27.07 -30.72 18.18
C VAL A 469 -28.08 -31.70 18.78
N ALA A 470 -29.11 -31.24 19.48
CA ALA A 470 -30.17 -32.09 20.00
C ALA A 470 -30.98 -32.74 18.87
N ILE A 471 -31.29 -32.01 17.79
CA ILE A 471 -31.93 -32.54 16.58
C ILE A 471 -31.01 -33.53 15.86
N TRP A 472 -29.70 -33.26 15.80
CA TRP A 472 -28.72 -34.18 15.22
C TRP A 472 -28.59 -35.46 16.06
N ILE A 473 -28.53 -35.35 17.39
CA ILE A 473 -28.53 -36.50 18.31
C ILE A 473 -29.88 -37.25 18.26
N TRP A 474 -31.01 -36.56 18.10
CA TRP A 474 -32.31 -37.22 17.90
C TRP A 474 -32.45 -37.89 16.53
N ARG A 475 -31.90 -37.30 15.46
CA ARG A 475 -31.86 -37.91 14.12
C ARG A 475 -30.85 -39.06 14.00
N ASN A 476 -29.74 -39.00 14.74
CA ASN A 476 -28.73 -40.07 14.79
C ASN A 476 -28.93 -41.09 15.94
N ARG A 477 -29.93 -40.92 16.81
CA ARG A 477 -30.39 -41.98 17.74
C ARG A 477 -31.31 -43.00 17.04
N GLY A 478 -30.97 -43.33 15.80
CA GLY A 478 -31.66 -44.31 14.96
C GLY A 478 -30.74 -45.41 14.39
N SER A 479 -29.47 -45.46 14.78
CA SER A 479 -28.55 -46.53 14.36
C SER A 479 -27.98 -47.25 15.58
N VAL A 480 -28.60 -48.38 15.91
CA VAL A 480 -28.13 -49.32 16.92
C VAL A 480 -27.01 -50.15 16.28
N GLU A 481 -25.77 -49.97 16.74
CA GLU A 481 -24.68 -50.92 16.50
C GLU A 481 -24.82 -52.10 17.47
N ILE A 482 -24.99 -53.33 16.95
CA ILE A 482 -24.89 -54.57 17.74
C ILE A 482 -23.46 -55.10 17.55
N PRO A 483 -22.72 -55.43 18.63
CA PRO A 483 -21.42 -56.08 18.52
C PRO A 483 -21.57 -57.47 17.89
N ASN A 484 -20.69 -57.84 16.96
CA ASN A 484 -20.66 -59.15 16.32
C ASN A 484 -20.65 -60.28 17.36
N ALA A 485 -21.75 -61.02 17.48
CA ALA A 485 -21.87 -62.18 18.34
C ALA A 485 -21.31 -63.42 17.63
N VAL A 486 -20.39 -64.11 18.30
CA VAL A 486 -19.92 -65.46 17.93
C VAL A 486 -21.02 -66.46 18.26
N GLU A 487 -21.28 -67.38 17.34
CA GLU A 487 -22.32 -68.40 17.42
C GLU A 487 -22.16 -69.24 18.72
N GLY A 488 -23.16 -69.16 19.62
CA GLY A 488 -23.19 -69.92 20.89
C GLY A 488 -23.08 -69.10 22.19
N SER A 489 -22.87 -67.78 22.15
CA SER A 489 -22.82 -66.94 23.36
C SER A 489 -24.18 -66.33 23.74
N LEU A 490 -24.49 -66.29 25.05
CA LEU A 490 -25.69 -65.63 25.58
C LEU A 490 -25.57 -64.10 25.45
N VAL A 491 -26.40 -63.50 24.60
CA VAL A 491 -26.49 -62.05 24.43
C VAL A 491 -27.67 -61.50 25.22
N ALA A 492 -27.42 -60.53 26.11
CA ALA A 492 -28.47 -59.85 26.85
C ALA A 492 -29.12 -58.75 25.99
N PHE A 493 -30.44 -58.81 25.83
CA PHE A 493 -31.24 -57.78 25.16
C PHE A 493 -32.05 -57.00 26.19
N THR A 494 -32.17 -55.68 26.01
CA THR A 494 -33.07 -54.90 26.87
C THR A 494 -34.53 -55.12 26.46
N TYR A 495 -35.47 -54.89 27.37
CA TYR A 495 -36.90 -54.96 27.07
C TYR A 495 -37.29 -54.05 25.89
N ARG A 496 -36.63 -52.89 25.76
CA ARG A 496 -36.86 -51.94 24.66
C ARG A 496 -36.45 -52.51 23.31
N ASP A 497 -35.35 -53.25 23.27
CA ASP A 497 -34.84 -53.88 22.05
C ASP A 497 -35.78 -54.97 21.57
N LEU A 498 -36.20 -55.86 22.50
CA LEU A 498 -37.16 -56.92 22.20
C LEU A 498 -38.54 -56.38 21.81
N LYS A 499 -39.00 -55.30 22.45
CA LYS A 499 -40.22 -54.59 22.10
C LYS A 499 -40.14 -54.00 20.69
N THR A 500 -38.98 -53.48 20.30
CA THR A 500 -38.80 -52.90 18.96
C THR A 500 -38.71 -54.00 17.90
N ALA A 501 -37.89 -55.03 18.14
CA ALA A 501 -37.71 -56.17 17.23
C ALA A 501 -39.01 -56.95 16.95
N SER A 502 -39.91 -57.04 17.95
CA SER A 502 -41.22 -57.70 17.83
C SER A 502 -42.36 -56.75 17.42
N LYS A 503 -42.05 -55.52 16.97
CA LYS A 503 -43.03 -54.48 16.64
C LYS A 503 -44.11 -54.30 17.72
N ASN A 504 -43.64 -54.11 18.94
CA ASN A 504 -44.44 -53.97 20.15
C ASN A 504 -45.24 -55.24 20.51
N PHE A 505 -44.64 -56.42 20.29
CA PHE A 505 -45.25 -57.73 20.53
C PHE A 505 -46.56 -57.91 19.75
N SER A 506 -46.56 -57.55 18.47
CA SER A 506 -47.78 -57.51 17.66
C SER A 506 -48.17 -58.88 17.07
N GLU A 507 -47.20 -59.71 16.69
CA GLU A 507 -47.44 -60.99 16.01
C GLU A 507 -47.17 -62.16 16.96
N ILE A 508 -48.22 -62.83 17.41
CA ILE A 508 -48.14 -64.00 18.31
C ILE A 508 -47.87 -65.25 17.46
N LEU A 509 -46.81 -65.97 17.80
CA LEU A 509 -46.49 -67.28 17.24
C LEU A 509 -47.14 -68.42 18.02
N GLY A 510 -47.43 -68.21 19.31
CA GLY A 510 -48.15 -69.16 20.14
C GLY A 510 -48.31 -68.69 21.59
N THR A 511 -49.34 -69.20 22.27
CA THR A 511 -49.65 -68.90 23.68
C THR A 511 -49.57 -70.17 24.50
N GLY A 512 -48.85 -70.14 25.62
CA GLY A 512 -48.79 -71.24 26.58
C GLY A 512 -49.15 -70.79 27.99
N ALA A 513 -49.20 -71.73 28.94
CA ALA A 513 -49.62 -71.47 30.33
C ALA A 513 -48.77 -70.43 31.09
N PHE A 514 -47.60 -70.04 30.57
CA PHE A 514 -46.64 -69.15 31.24
C PHE A 514 -46.30 -67.90 30.40
N GLY A 515 -47.14 -67.58 29.41
CA GLY A 515 -47.01 -66.39 28.58
C GLY A 515 -46.98 -66.69 27.08
N SER A 516 -46.78 -65.62 26.32
CA SER A 516 -46.95 -65.59 24.87
C SER A 516 -45.61 -65.46 24.15
N VAL A 517 -45.45 -66.17 23.03
CA VAL A 517 -44.28 -66.10 22.17
C VAL A 517 -44.62 -65.27 20.95
N PHE A 518 -43.77 -64.29 20.64
CA PHE A 518 -43.95 -63.33 19.56
C PHE A 518 -42.86 -63.48 18.51
N LYS A 519 -43.20 -63.20 17.26
CA LYS A 519 -42.21 -63.12 16.18
C LYS A 519 -41.48 -61.80 16.29
N GLY A 520 -40.15 -61.84 16.15
CA GLY A 520 -39.33 -60.64 16.05
C GLY A 520 -38.27 -60.76 14.96
N ILE A 521 -37.78 -59.60 14.52
CA ILE A 521 -36.66 -59.51 13.58
C ILE A 521 -35.68 -58.49 14.16
N LEU A 522 -34.42 -58.91 14.34
CA LEU A 522 -33.34 -58.03 14.80
C LEU A 522 -32.88 -57.08 13.69
N PRO A 523 -32.17 -55.98 14.00
CA PRO A 523 -31.69 -55.01 12.99
C PRO A 523 -30.81 -55.62 11.88
N ASN A 524 -30.10 -56.71 12.18
CA ASN A 524 -29.30 -57.47 11.21
C ASN A 524 -30.13 -58.46 10.35
N SER A 525 -31.47 -58.36 10.38
CA SER A 525 -32.43 -59.23 9.68
C SER A 525 -32.53 -60.67 10.19
N THR A 526 -31.93 -61.00 11.34
CA THR A 526 -32.11 -62.32 11.97
C THR A 526 -33.52 -62.46 12.55
N LEU A 527 -34.22 -63.53 12.17
CA LEU A 527 -35.52 -63.91 12.74
C LEU A 527 -35.34 -64.51 14.14
N ILE A 528 -36.13 -64.02 15.09
CA ILE A 528 -36.12 -64.46 16.48
C ILE A 528 -37.54 -64.74 16.99
N ALA A 529 -37.64 -65.60 17.99
CA ALA A 529 -38.88 -65.82 18.76
C ALA A 529 -38.70 -65.26 20.17
N VAL A 530 -39.54 -64.30 20.56
CA VAL A 530 -39.45 -63.59 21.84
C VAL A 530 -40.56 -64.09 22.77
N LYS A 531 -40.21 -64.78 23.85
CA LYS A 531 -41.17 -65.21 24.86
C LYS A 531 -41.34 -64.14 25.93
N LYS A 532 -42.56 -63.62 26.07
CA LYS A 532 -42.94 -62.67 27.13
C LYS A 532 -43.71 -63.42 28.21
N LEU A 533 -43.21 -63.36 29.45
CA LEU A 533 -43.84 -63.98 30.61
C LEU A 533 -44.95 -63.08 31.15
N GLU A 534 -46.05 -63.67 31.59
CA GLU A 534 -47.16 -62.97 32.25
C GLU A 534 -47.07 -63.20 33.77
N GLY A 535 -46.50 -62.23 34.50
CA GLY A 535 -46.40 -62.25 35.97
C GLY A 535 -44.96 -62.20 36.51
N ILE A 536 -44.70 -61.30 37.47
CA ILE A 536 -43.36 -61.02 38.01
C ILE A 536 -42.84 -62.15 38.92
N SER A 537 -43.71 -62.91 39.58
CA SER A 537 -43.33 -63.94 40.58
C SER A 537 -43.03 -65.33 40.01
N GLN A 538 -43.08 -65.52 38.69
CA GLN A 538 -42.85 -66.82 38.02
C GLN A 538 -41.58 -66.86 37.14
N GLY A 539 -40.95 -65.71 36.87
CA GLY A 539 -39.77 -65.62 36.00
C GLY A 539 -38.46 -66.08 36.66
N GLU A 540 -38.28 -65.83 37.96
CA GLU A 540 -37.05 -66.18 38.70
C GLU A 540 -36.83 -67.69 38.80
N LYS A 541 -37.90 -68.46 39.10
CA LYS A 541 -37.83 -69.93 39.24
C LYS A 541 -37.51 -70.67 37.93
N GLN A 542 -37.68 -70.04 36.77
CA GLN A 542 -37.30 -70.63 35.47
C GLN A 542 -35.95 -70.13 34.95
N PHE A 543 -35.47 -68.96 35.39
CA PHE A 543 -34.13 -68.48 35.07
C PHE A 543 -33.05 -69.36 35.73
N GLU A 544 -33.27 -69.77 36.99
CA GLU A 544 -32.38 -70.72 37.69
C GLU A 544 -32.49 -72.16 37.17
N ALA A 545 -33.69 -72.62 36.77
CA ALA A 545 -33.90 -74.00 36.28
C ALA A 545 -33.36 -74.26 34.85
N ARG A 546 -33.07 -73.21 34.06
CA ARG A 546 -32.49 -73.32 32.72
C ARG A 546 -30.99 -73.01 32.63
N LEU A 547 -30.40 -72.41 33.67
CA LEU A 547 -28.95 -72.17 33.76
C LEU A 547 -28.20 -73.31 34.49
N ALA A 548 -28.90 -74.19 35.21
CA ALA A 548 -28.29 -75.32 35.93
C ALA A 548 -27.57 -76.40 35.06
N PRO A 549 -27.85 -76.60 33.76
CA PRO A 549 -27.10 -77.53 32.92
C PRO A 549 -25.94 -76.90 32.12
N LEU A 550 -25.67 -75.61 32.30
CA LEU A 550 -24.58 -74.89 31.64
C LEU A 550 -23.56 -74.42 32.71
N GLY A 551 -22.95 -75.40 33.37
CA GLY A 551 -21.66 -75.24 34.02
C GLY A 551 -20.55 -75.07 33.00
#